data_AF-A0A7S3H395-F1
#
_entry.id   AF-A0A7S3H395-F1
#
_cell.length_a   1.000
_cell.length_b   1.000
_cell.length_c   1.000
_cell.angle_alpha   90.00
_cell.angle_beta   90.00
_cell.angle_gamma   90.00
#
_symmetry.space_group_name_H-M   'P 1'
#
loop_
_entity.id
_entity.type
_entity.pdbx_description
1 polymer ?
#
loop_
_entity_poly.entity_id
_entity_poly.type
_entity_poly.pdbx_seq_one_letter_code
_entity_poly.pdbx_strand_id
1 'polypeptide(L)'
;QSGFSLAGEVCKFCFSTLIDVNIATTLVQSAIRNFHIDYPLVCNNAAWCIGNLALNCGGEFLVPYIAPIMHALITGLQCEELQDNIKVNIAVTIGRLAMGDKLEVAELADEYFADWCSVLEQPCP
;
A
#
# COMPACT_ATOMS: atom_id res chain seq x y z
N GLN A 1 13.78 3.94 7.75
CA GLN A 1 13.75 4.01 6.26
C GLN A 1 13.98 2.65 5.62
N SER A 2 15.09 1.95 5.89
CA SER A 2 15.51 0.70 5.23
C SER A 2 14.70 -0.56 5.60
N GLY A 3 14.02 -0.55 6.76
CA GLY A 3 13.32 -1.73 7.29
C GLY A 3 12.12 -2.20 6.46
N PHE A 4 11.32 -1.28 5.92
CA PHE A 4 10.13 -1.64 5.11
C PHE A 4 10.49 -2.15 3.71
N SER A 5 11.55 -1.61 3.10
CA SER A 5 12.07 -2.15 1.84
C SER A 5 12.58 -3.58 2.03
N LEU A 6 13.31 -3.85 3.12
CA LEU A 6 13.76 -5.21 3.43
C LEU A 6 12.57 -6.14 3.74
N ALA A 7 11.59 -5.66 4.51
CA ALA A 7 10.40 -6.44 4.84
C ALA A 7 9.59 -6.85 3.60
N GLY A 8 9.37 -5.92 2.66
CA GLY A 8 8.67 -6.27 1.42
C GLY A 8 9.49 -7.17 0.49
N GLU A 9 10.83 -7.08 0.47
CA GLU A 9 11.67 -8.04 -0.26
C GLU A 9 11.55 -9.45 0.35
N VAL A 10 11.53 -9.58 1.68
CA VAL A 10 11.27 -10.86 2.36
C VAL A 10 9.87 -11.39 2.04
N CYS A 11 8.86 -10.52 1.96
CA CYS A 11 7.51 -10.90 1.51
C CYS A 11 7.50 -11.44 0.08
N LYS A 12 8.29 -10.84 -0.82
CA LYS A 12 8.35 -11.26 -2.22
C LYS A 12 8.98 -12.65 -2.40
N PHE A 13 10.04 -12.95 -1.67
CA PHE A 13 10.81 -14.19 -1.89
C PHE A 13 10.43 -15.34 -0.97
N CYS A 14 9.85 -15.06 0.20
CA CYS A 14 9.82 -16.04 1.26
C CYS A 14 8.53 -16.05 2.09
N PHE A 15 7.46 -15.38 1.66
CA PHE A 15 6.27 -15.22 2.50
C PHE A 15 5.68 -16.56 2.96
N SER A 16 5.42 -17.49 2.04
CA SER A 16 4.80 -18.78 2.34
C SER A 16 5.61 -19.67 3.29
N THR A 17 6.91 -19.40 3.45
CA THR A 17 7.86 -20.26 4.18
C THR A 17 8.45 -19.57 5.42
N LEU A 18 8.51 -18.23 5.44
CA LEU A 18 9.23 -17.47 6.48
C LEU A 18 8.36 -16.47 7.25
N ILE A 19 7.18 -16.08 6.75
CA ILE A 19 6.38 -15.06 7.44
C ILE A 19 5.23 -15.71 8.18
N ASP A 20 5.42 -15.81 9.50
CA ASP A 20 4.37 -16.09 10.47
C ASP A 20 3.28 -15.00 10.40
N VAL A 21 2.01 -15.39 10.54
CA VAL A 21 0.84 -14.49 10.53
C VAL A 21 0.99 -13.33 11.53
N ASN A 22 1.65 -13.56 12.67
CA ASN A 22 1.92 -12.52 13.67
C ASN A 22 2.93 -11.48 13.18
N ILE A 23 3.94 -11.92 12.40
CA ILE A 23 4.92 -11.02 11.80
C ILE A 23 4.26 -10.18 10.71
N ALA A 24 3.45 -10.80 9.84
CA ALA A 24 2.68 -10.08 8.83
C ALA A 24 1.76 -9.03 9.46
N THR A 25 1.08 -9.39 10.56
CA THR A 25 0.19 -8.47 11.31
C THR A 25 0.95 -7.28 11.86
N THR A 26 2.10 -7.54 12.49
CA THR A 26 2.96 -6.49 13.04
C THR A 26 3.47 -5.56 11.93
N LEU A 27 3.81 -6.10 10.76
CA LEU A 27 4.27 -5.33 9.61
C LEU A 27 3.17 -4.42 9.06
N VAL A 28 1.94 -4.93 8.87
CA VAL A 28 0.80 -4.12 8.41
C VAL A 28 0.51 -2.97 9.37
N GLN A 29 0.38 -3.27 10.65
CA GLN A 29 0.11 -2.25 11.68
C GLN A 29 1.22 -1.20 11.75
N SER A 30 2.48 -1.63 11.59
CA SER A 30 3.61 -0.72 11.56
C SER A 30 3.61 0.14 10.28
N ALA A 31 3.26 -0.44 9.13
CA ALA A 31 3.21 0.29 7.86
C ALA A 31 2.11 1.36 7.88
N ILE A 32 0.92 1.04 8.40
CA ILE A 32 -0.18 2.00 8.59
C ILE A 32 0.25 3.12 9.53
N ARG A 33 0.82 2.77 10.70
CA ARG A 33 1.24 3.77 11.70
C ARG A 33 2.32 4.72 11.18
N ASN A 34 3.23 4.23 10.33
CA ASN A 34 4.36 5.00 9.81
C ASN A 34 4.06 5.62 8.44
N PHE A 35 2.82 5.55 7.95
CA PHE A 35 2.42 6.20 6.72
C PHE A 35 2.30 7.72 6.96
N HIS A 36 3.43 8.41 6.83
CA HIS A 36 3.54 9.84 7.03
C HIS A 36 4.00 10.52 5.75
N ILE A 37 3.14 11.36 5.18
CA ILE A 37 3.42 12.14 3.97
C ILE A 37 4.61 13.08 4.14
N ASP A 38 4.86 13.56 5.37
CA ASP A 38 6.03 14.37 5.74
C ASP A 38 7.37 13.64 5.56
N TYR A 39 7.33 12.31 5.46
CA TYR A 39 8.48 11.45 5.21
C TYR A 39 8.27 10.63 3.93
N PRO A 40 8.39 11.23 2.72
CA PRO A 40 8.02 10.61 1.46
C PRO A 40 8.63 9.22 1.22
N LEU A 41 9.90 9.04 1.59
CA LEU A 41 10.60 7.76 1.41
C LEU A 41 10.09 6.67 2.38
N VAL A 42 9.62 7.04 3.57
CA VAL A 42 9.00 6.10 4.52
C VAL A 42 7.61 5.72 4.02
N CYS A 43 6.81 6.72 3.60
CA CYS A 43 5.51 6.54 2.97
C CYS A 43 5.59 5.59 1.76
N ASN A 44 6.53 5.84 0.85
CA ASN A 44 6.76 4.99 -0.32
C ASN A 44 7.04 3.53 0.05
N ASN A 45 7.92 3.31 1.02
CA ASN A 45 8.28 1.96 1.45
C ASN A 45 7.14 1.26 2.19
N ALA A 46 6.34 2.01 2.96
CA ALA A 46 5.15 1.48 3.63
C ALA A 46 4.09 1.04 2.60
N ALA A 47 3.77 1.90 1.62
CA ALA A 47 2.88 1.57 0.51
C ALA A 47 3.35 0.31 -0.23
N TRP A 48 4.62 0.28 -0.62
CA TRP A 48 5.19 -0.85 -1.33
C TRP A 48 5.15 -2.15 -0.51
N CYS A 49 5.45 -2.09 0.79
CA CYS A 49 5.36 -3.24 1.69
C CYS A 49 3.93 -3.79 1.75
N ILE A 50 2.93 -2.92 1.94
CA ILE A 50 1.51 -3.28 1.94
C ILE A 50 1.11 -3.92 0.61
N GLY A 51 1.52 -3.33 -0.52
CA GLY A 51 1.23 -3.87 -1.85
C GLY A 51 1.85 -5.25 -2.08
N ASN A 52 3.03 -5.53 -1.53
CA ASN A 52 3.62 -6.87 -1.58
C ASN A 52 2.87 -7.85 -0.67
N LEU A 53 2.40 -7.41 0.50
CA LEU A 53 1.58 -8.26 1.36
C LEU A 53 0.26 -8.62 0.66
N ALA A 54 -0.41 -7.65 0.03
CA ALA A 54 -1.64 -7.90 -0.71
C ALA A 54 -1.45 -8.94 -1.83
N LEU A 55 -0.33 -8.85 -2.54
CA LEU A 55 0.00 -9.74 -3.65
C LEU A 55 0.41 -11.15 -3.20
N ASN A 56 1.22 -11.27 -2.14
CA ASN A 56 1.88 -12.52 -1.77
C ASN A 56 1.19 -13.28 -0.61
N CYS A 57 0.41 -12.60 0.22
CA CYS A 57 -0.25 -13.21 1.39
C CYS A 57 -1.69 -13.65 1.11
N GLY A 58 -2.22 -13.33 -0.06
CA GLY A 58 -3.65 -13.32 -0.30
C GLY A 58 -4.29 -12.12 0.41
N GLY A 59 -5.04 -11.32 -0.34
CA GLY A 59 -5.62 -10.10 0.22
C GLY A 59 -6.62 -10.36 1.36
N GLU A 60 -7.09 -11.60 1.56
CA GLU A 60 -7.94 -12.01 2.68
C GLU A 60 -7.34 -11.64 4.05
N PHE A 61 -6.02 -11.79 4.21
CA PHE A 61 -5.33 -11.40 5.45
C PHE A 61 -5.41 -9.89 5.72
N LEU A 62 -5.50 -9.08 4.67
CA LEU A 62 -5.56 -7.63 4.77
C LEU A 62 -6.96 -7.09 5.03
N VAL A 63 -8.02 -7.90 4.90
CA VAL A 63 -9.43 -7.47 5.06
C VAL A 63 -9.66 -6.62 6.32
N PRO A 64 -9.17 -7.00 7.53
CA PRO A 64 -9.38 -6.18 8.73
C PRO A 64 -8.70 -4.80 8.70
N TYR A 65 -7.84 -4.58 7.71
CA TYR A 65 -6.97 -3.42 7.56
C TYR A 65 -7.24 -2.64 6.27
N ILE A 66 -8.16 -3.06 5.39
CA ILE A 66 -8.40 -2.39 4.11
C ILE A 66 -8.82 -0.94 4.33
N ALA A 67 -9.89 -0.67 5.09
CA ALA A 67 -10.31 0.70 5.39
C ALA A 67 -9.18 1.62 5.92
N PRO A 68 -8.42 1.27 6.99
CA PRO A 68 -7.36 2.16 7.49
C PRO A 68 -6.18 2.30 6.52
N ILE A 69 -5.85 1.26 5.75
CA ILE A 69 -4.83 1.34 4.69
C ILE A 69 -5.31 2.29 3.59
N MET A 70 -6.56 2.15 3.14
CA MET A 70 -7.14 2.97 2.08
C MET A 70 -7.13 4.44 2.46
N HIS A 71 -7.60 4.82 3.66
CA HIS A 71 -7.54 6.22 4.10
C HIS A 71 -6.12 6.82 4.04
N ALA A 72 -5.11 6.05 4.47
CA ALA A 72 -3.72 6.50 4.40
C ALA A 72 -3.24 6.66 2.95
N LEU A 73 -3.53 5.70 2.08
CA LEU A 73 -3.16 5.73 0.67
C LEU A 73 -3.85 6.88 -0.08
N ILE A 74 -5.14 7.12 0.15
CA ILE A 74 -5.90 8.22 -0.46
C ILE A 74 -5.28 9.57 -0.05
N THR A 75 -4.98 9.74 1.23
CA THR A 75 -4.30 10.96 1.74
C THR A 75 -2.96 11.19 1.03
N GLY A 76 -2.17 10.14 0.82
CA GLY A 76 -0.90 10.24 0.10
C GLY A 76 -1.07 10.50 -1.39
N LEU A 77 -2.08 9.91 -2.03
CA LEU A 77 -2.40 10.11 -3.44
C LEU A 77 -2.76 11.57 -3.74
N GLN A 78 -3.51 12.21 -2.83
CA GLN A 78 -4.01 13.57 -2.91
C GLN A 78 -3.02 14.65 -2.42
N CYS A 79 -1.91 14.26 -1.79
CA CYS A 79 -0.90 15.21 -1.31
C CYS A 79 -0.11 15.80 -2.49
N GLU A 80 -0.31 17.10 -2.79
CA GLU A 80 0.36 17.78 -3.91
C GLU A 80 1.88 17.77 -3.80
N GLU A 81 2.42 17.82 -2.57
CA GLU A 81 3.85 17.85 -2.29
C GLU A 81 4.55 16.49 -2.50
N LEU A 82 3.78 15.41 -2.58
CA LEU A 82 4.32 14.07 -2.76
C LEU A 82 4.73 13.83 -4.22
N GLN A 83 5.94 13.28 -4.40
CA GLN A 83 6.52 13.04 -5.73
C GLN A 83 5.68 12.03 -6.54
N ASP A 84 5.58 12.24 -7.85
CA ASP A 84 4.74 11.42 -8.74
C ASP A 84 5.10 9.93 -8.70
N ASN A 85 6.39 9.59 -8.63
CA ASN A 85 6.84 8.19 -8.51
C ASN A 85 6.32 7.50 -7.24
N ILE A 86 6.14 8.24 -6.15
CA ILE A 86 5.56 7.72 -4.90
C ILE A 86 4.05 7.58 -5.06
N LYS A 87 3.39 8.56 -5.67
CA LYS A 87 1.95 8.48 -5.98
C LYS A 87 1.64 7.29 -6.89
N VAL A 88 2.48 6.99 -7.87
CA VAL A 88 2.36 5.77 -8.70
C VAL A 88 2.43 4.51 -7.84
N ASN A 89 3.37 4.42 -6.89
CA ASN A 89 3.44 3.28 -5.97
C ASN A 89 2.20 3.16 -5.08
N ILE A 90 1.65 4.28 -4.62
CA ILE A 90 0.38 4.32 -3.87
C ILE A 90 -0.76 3.80 -4.75
N ALA A 91 -0.89 4.30 -5.99
CA ALA A 91 -1.92 3.90 -6.93
C ALA A 91 -1.86 2.40 -7.25
N VAL A 92 -0.67 1.86 -7.49
CA VAL A 92 -0.45 0.41 -7.70
C VAL A 92 -0.82 -0.38 -6.44
N THR A 93 -0.54 0.15 -5.25
CA THR A 93 -0.88 -0.50 -3.98
C THR A 93 -2.40 -0.57 -3.78
N ILE A 94 -3.13 0.51 -4.06
CA ILE A 94 -4.61 0.53 -4.05
C ILE A 94 -5.17 -0.56 -4.95
N GLY A 95 -4.67 -0.67 -6.19
CA GLY A 95 -5.12 -1.70 -7.13
C GLY A 95 -4.88 -3.13 -6.63
N ARG A 96 -3.81 -3.36 -5.86
CA ARG A 96 -3.52 -4.68 -5.26
C ARG A 96 -4.40 -4.99 -4.05
N LEU A 97 -4.87 -4.00 -3.30
CA LEU A 97 -5.77 -4.22 -2.16
C LEU A 97 -7.12 -4.80 -2.58
N ALA A 98 -7.57 -4.51 -3.80
CA ALA A 98 -8.77 -5.13 -4.36
C ALA A 98 -8.67 -6.67 -4.51
N MET A 99 -7.47 -7.26 -4.36
CA MET A 99 -7.31 -8.71 -4.27
C MET A 99 -7.81 -9.27 -2.93
N GLY A 100 -8.00 -8.43 -1.91
CA GLY A 100 -8.53 -8.82 -0.60
C GLY A 100 -10.03 -8.69 -0.51
N ASP A 101 -10.52 -7.46 -0.60
CA ASP A 101 -11.96 -7.18 -0.66
C ASP A 101 -12.23 -6.17 -1.78
N LYS A 102 -12.87 -6.66 -2.84
CA LYS A 102 -13.24 -5.84 -4.00
C LYS A 102 -14.35 -4.85 -3.66
N LEU A 103 -15.26 -5.23 -2.75
CA LEU A 103 -16.41 -4.41 -2.41
C LEU A 103 -15.96 -3.23 -1.56
N GLU A 104 -15.19 -3.49 -0.50
CA GLU A 104 -14.70 -2.45 0.40
C GLU A 104 -13.82 -1.42 -0.33
N VAL A 105 -12.95 -1.87 -1.25
CA VAL A 105 -12.15 -0.95 -2.07
C VAL A 105 -13.02 -0.14 -3.04
N ALA A 106 -14.05 -0.76 -3.63
CA ALA A 106 -14.95 -0.08 -4.56
C ALA A 106 -15.86 0.94 -3.87
N GLU A 107 -16.26 0.72 -2.62
CA GLU A 107 -17.08 1.66 -1.83
C GLU A 107 -16.37 3.01 -1.61
N LEU A 108 -15.03 3.02 -1.59
CA LEU A 108 -14.22 4.23 -1.45
C LEU A 108 -13.85 4.86 -2.80
N ALA A 109 -14.29 4.31 -3.94
CA ALA A 109 -13.85 4.75 -5.27
C ALA A 109 -14.11 6.24 -5.53
N ASP A 110 -15.23 6.77 -5.05
CA ASP A 110 -15.58 8.19 -5.20
C ASP A 110 -14.52 9.13 -4.57
N GLU A 111 -13.78 8.66 -3.56
CA GLU A 111 -12.76 9.46 -2.88
C GLU A 111 -11.42 9.50 -3.61
N TYR A 112 -11.10 8.52 -4.47
CA TYR A 112 -9.73 8.35 -4.99
C TYR A 112 -9.63 8.11 -6.49
N PHE A 113 -10.70 7.68 -7.15
CA PHE A 113 -10.60 7.11 -8.50
C PHE A 113 -10.13 8.13 -9.55
N ALA A 114 -10.55 9.39 -9.42
CA ALA A 114 -10.11 10.46 -10.32
C ALA A 114 -8.59 10.72 -10.22
N ASP A 115 -8.08 10.87 -8.99
CA ASP A 115 -6.64 11.07 -8.72
C ASP A 115 -5.82 9.85 -9.16
N TRP A 116 -6.37 8.64 -8.94
CA TRP A 116 -5.74 7.38 -9.32
C TRP A 116 -5.53 7.26 -10.83
N CYS A 117 -6.58 7.56 -11.62
CA CYS A 117 -6.44 7.64 -13.07
C CYS A 117 -5.43 8.71 -13.48
N SER A 118 -5.53 9.92 -12.91
CA SER A 118 -4.62 11.02 -13.23
C SER A 118 -3.15 10.69 -12.99
N VAL A 119 -2.84 9.90 -11.95
CA VAL A 119 -1.48 9.47 -11.63
C VAL A 119 -0.98 8.38 -12.56
N LEU A 120 -1.85 7.44 -12.96
CA LEU A 120 -1.48 6.31 -13.82
C LEU A 120 -1.44 6.64 -15.31
N GLU A 121 -2.14 7.69 -15.74
CA GLU A 121 -2.10 8.18 -17.12
C GLU A 121 -0.81 8.92 -17.47
N GLN A 122 -0.01 9.31 -16.47
CA GLN A 122 1.25 10.00 -16.71
C GLN A 122 2.26 9.06 -17.39
N PRO A 123 2.91 9.51 -18.49
CA PRO A 123 3.97 8.72 -19.11
C PRO A 123 5.10 8.49 -18.10
N CYS A 124 5.46 7.23 -17.87
CA CYS A 124 6.64 6.89 -17.08
C CYS A 124 7.87 7.65 -17.63
N PRO A 125 8.64 8.35 -16.80
CA PRO A 125 9.87 9.01 -17.24
C PRO A 125 10.91 8.00 -17.75
#